data_AF-A0A060Z7C4-F1
#
_entry.id   AF-A0A060Z7C4-F1
#
_cell.length_a   1.000
_cell.length_b   1.000
_cell.length_c   1.000
_cell.angle_alpha   90.00
_cell.angle_beta   90.00
_cell.angle_gamma   90.00
#
_symmetry.space_group_name_H-M   'P 1'
#
loop_
_entity.id
_entity.type
_entity.pdbx_description
1 polymer ?
#
loop_
_entity_poly.entity_id
_entity_poly.type
_entity_poly.pdbx_seq_one_letter_code
_entity_poly.pdbx_strand_id
1 'polypeptide(L)'
;MDDMKLLTKLQALGIHSHDAPQQQKDGEEEVDSERLWGRWAQHFDGRRSDKAVASPKLKGLLRKGVPHHYRRRVWRWIVWSRTRSLRERQPHWYQQICFRSQAASTRRVSQQIWLDLETTLRGNRHFSFPAKRAVRQLHRILLAFSCHNRSVGYCQGLNRYIQRL
;
A
#
# COMPACT_ATOMS: atom_id res chain seq x y z
N MET A 1 -27.57 26.99 44.07
CA MET A 1 -26.24 27.45 44.55
C MET A 1 -25.18 26.34 44.46
N ASP A 2 -25.58 25.08 44.23
CA ASP A 2 -24.69 23.91 44.24
C ASP A 2 -24.11 23.51 42.88
N ASP A 3 -24.70 23.96 41.76
CA ASP A 3 -24.21 23.67 40.40
C ASP A 3 -22.87 24.35 40.06
N MET A 4 -22.62 25.53 40.64
CA MET A 4 -21.35 26.24 40.43
C MET A 4 -20.17 25.55 41.11
N LYS A 5 -20.40 24.77 42.17
CA LYS A 5 -19.34 24.00 42.84
C LYS A 5 -19.03 22.70 42.11
N LEU A 6 -20.00 22.16 41.37
CA LEU A 6 -19.82 20.95 40.56
C LEU A 6 -18.97 21.25 39.32
N LEU A 7 -19.23 22.37 38.65
CA LEU A 7 -18.48 22.82 37.47
C LEU A 7 -17.00 23.09 37.79
N THR A 8 -16.70 23.74 38.91
CA THR A 8 -15.30 24.03 39.30
C THR A 8 -14.52 22.75 39.64
N LYS A 9 -15.19 21.71 40.15
CA LYS A 9 -14.56 20.40 40.41
C LYS A 9 -14.29 19.62 39.12
N LEU A 10 -15.18 19.72 38.12
CA LEU A 10 -14.98 19.10 36.80
C LEU A 10 -13.81 19.74 36.05
N GLN A 11 -13.63 21.07 36.20
CA GLN A 11 -12.54 21.81 35.58
C GLN A 11 -11.17 21.51 36.22
N ALA A 12 -11.14 21.28 37.55
CA ALA A 12 -9.93 20.88 38.27
C ALA A 12 -9.45 19.45 37.97
N LEU A 13 -10.32 18.59 37.44
CA LEU A 13 -10.01 17.21 37.05
C LEU A 13 -9.53 17.06 35.60
N GLY A 14 -9.35 18.18 34.87
CA GLY A 14 -8.72 18.18 33.53
C GLY A 14 -9.57 17.57 32.41
N ILE A 15 -10.85 17.29 32.63
CA ILE A 15 -11.75 16.79 31.58
C ILE A 15 -12.23 17.98 30.74
N HIS A 16 -11.49 18.28 29.68
CA HIS A 16 -11.93 19.22 28.65
C HIS A 16 -12.79 18.44 27.64
N SER A 17 -14.03 18.88 27.44
CA SER A 17 -14.84 18.44 26.29
C SER A 17 -14.13 18.81 24.99
N HIS A 18 -14.20 17.92 24.01
CA HIS A 18 -13.39 17.94 22.79
C HIS A 18 -13.96 18.84 21.68
N ASP A 19 -14.52 20.00 22.04
CA ASP A 19 -14.96 21.02 21.07
C ASP A 19 -14.06 22.24 21.17
N ALA A 20 -12.85 22.11 20.62
CA ALA A 20 -11.99 23.26 20.32
C ALA A 20 -12.43 23.89 18.99
N PRO A 21 -12.36 25.22 18.80
CA PRO A 21 -12.69 25.85 17.53
C PRO A 21 -11.74 25.35 16.43
N GLN A 22 -12.26 24.61 15.45
CA GLN A 22 -11.49 24.05 14.32
C GLN A 22 -11.03 25.06 13.27
N GLN A 23 -11.40 26.34 13.39
CA GLN A 23 -11.30 27.31 12.29
C GLN A 23 -9.88 27.79 11.92
N GLN A 24 -8.82 27.37 12.63
CA GLN A 24 -7.44 27.80 12.33
C GLN A 24 -6.51 26.68 11.84
N LYS A 25 -6.89 25.40 11.98
CA LYS A 25 -6.08 24.26 11.50
C LYS A 25 -6.33 23.92 10.02
N ASP A 26 -7.54 24.13 9.54
CA ASP A 26 -7.96 23.69 8.21
C ASP A 26 -7.19 24.43 7.09
N GLY A 27 -6.93 25.73 7.27
CA GLY A 27 -6.20 26.54 6.27
C GLY A 27 -4.70 26.24 6.18
N GLU A 28 -4.05 25.86 7.29
CA GLU A 28 -2.63 25.48 7.28
C GLU A 28 -2.41 24.08 6.70
N GLU A 29 -3.30 23.14 7.02
CA GLU A 29 -3.28 21.77 6.46
C GLU A 29 -3.55 21.75 4.95
N GLU A 30 -4.46 22.60 4.46
CA GLU A 30 -4.77 22.72 3.04
C GLU A 30 -3.57 23.30 2.24
N VAL A 31 -2.92 24.33 2.77
CA VAL A 31 -1.72 24.94 2.15
C VAL A 31 -0.52 23.99 2.16
N ASP A 32 -0.29 23.22 3.23
CA ASP A 32 0.77 22.19 3.22
C ASP A 32 0.44 21.07 2.23
N SER A 33 -0.82 20.67 2.12
CA SER A 33 -1.27 19.65 1.17
C SER A 33 -1.05 20.07 -0.28
N GLU A 34 -1.35 21.33 -0.64
CA GLU A 34 -1.11 21.86 -1.98
C GLU A 34 0.39 21.96 -2.30
N ARG A 35 1.20 22.43 -1.35
CA ARG A 35 2.67 22.47 -1.48
C ARG A 35 3.26 21.07 -1.65
N LEU A 36 2.76 20.09 -0.91
CA LEU A 36 3.17 18.68 -1.03
C LEU A 36 2.79 18.13 -2.41
N TRP A 37 1.60 18.44 -2.91
CA TRP A 37 1.16 18.04 -4.24
C TRP A 37 2.10 18.58 -5.33
N GLY A 38 2.44 19.87 -5.29
CA GLY A 38 3.40 20.47 -6.24
C GLY A 38 4.77 19.78 -6.25
N ARG A 39 5.26 19.35 -5.08
CA ARG A 39 6.50 18.57 -4.96
C ARG A 39 6.41 17.18 -5.57
N TRP A 40 5.26 16.50 -5.43
CA TRP A 40 5.02 15.23 -6.10
C TRP A 40 4.94 15.39 -7.61
N ALA A 41 4.26 16.43 -8.08
CA ALA A 41 4.16 16.78 -9.50
C ALA A 41 5.54 17.02 -10.14
N GLN A 42 6.42 17.75 -9.46
CA GLN A 42 7.79 17.99 -9.93
C GLN A 42 8.57 16.69 -10.21
N HIS A 43 8.39 15.67 -9.36
CA HIS A 43 9.09 14.40 -9.50
C HIS A 43 8.40 13.42 -10.45
N PHE A 44 7.06 13.42 -10.48
CA PHE A 44 6.32 12.36 -11.14
C PHE A 44 5.47 12.82 -12.32
N ASP A 45 4.95 14.04 -12.42
CA ASP A 45 4.01 14.46 -13.50
C ASP A 45 4.64 14.79 -14.86
N GLY A 46 5.97 14.81 -14.95
CA GLY A 46 6.65 14.87 -16.24
C GLY A 46 6.38 13.65 -17.14
N ARG A 47 6.58 13.81 -18.46
CA ARG A 47 6.44 12.75 -19.50
C ARG A 47 7.29 11.49 -19.27
N ARG A 48 8.15 11.48 -18.25
CA ARG A 48 9.08 10.39 -17.91
C ARG A 48 9.07 10.09 -16.41
N SER A 49 7.89 9.76 -15.87
CA SER A 49 7.71 9.27 -14.49
C SER A 49 8.59 8.06 -14.14
N ASP A 50 9.10 7.35 -15.15
CA ASP A 50 10.04 6.23 -15.07
C ASP A 50 11.50 6.67 -14.84
N LYS A 51 11.81 7.96 -14.98
CA LYS A 51 13.15 8.54 -14.80
C LYS A 51 13.30 9.41 -13.56
N ALA A 52 12.40 9.32 -12.58
CA ALA A 52 12.63 9.98 -11.31
C ALA A 52 14.01 9.58 -10.75
N VAL A 53 14.74 10.53 -10.17
CA VAL A 53 16.09 10.29 -9.65
C VAL A 53 16.01 10.23 -8.13
N ALA A 54 16.61 9.18 -7.56
CA ALA A 54 16.71 9.04 -6.12
C ALA A 54 17.51 10.23 -5.55
N SER A 55 16.89 10.97 -4.63
CA SER A 55 17.53 12.12 -3.98
C SER A 55 17.13 12.19 -2.51
N PRO A 56 17.92 12.84 -1.64
CA PRO A 56 17.55 13.06 -0.24
C PRO A 56 16.20 13.77 -0.09
N LYS A 57 15.90 14.73 -0.99
CA LYS A 57 14.61 15.45 -1.04
C LYS A 57 13.44 14.50 -1.31
N LEU A 58 13.56 13.62 -2.32
CA LEU A 58 12.55 12.61 -2.63
C LEU A 58 12.39 11.59 -1.49
N LYS A 59 13.50 11.18 -0.85
CA LYS A 59 13.46 10.31 0.33
C LYS A 59 12.71 10.97 1.50
N GLY A 60 12.89 12.28 1.70
CA GLY A 60 12.12 13.06 2.67
C GLY A 60 10.63 13.07 2.33
N LEU A 61 10.29 13.30 1.07
CA LEU A 61 8.90 13.34 0.59
C LEU A 61 8.20 11.97 0.77
N LEU A 62 8.90 10.87 0.47
CA LEU A 62 8.39 9.51 0.71
C LEU A 62 8.03 9.25 2.18
N ARG A 63 8.84 9.75 3.13
CA ARG A 63 8.58 9.60 4.58
C ARG A 63 7.37 10.41 5.06
N LYS A 64 7.04 11.49 4.36
CA LYS A 64 5.80 12.26 4.61
C LYS A 64 4.53 11.54 4.09
N GLY A 65 4.70 10.43 3.36
CA GLY A 65 3.60 9.65 2.81
C GLY A 65 3.36 9.96 1.33
N VAL A 66 2.91 8.93 0.61
CA VAL A 66 2.64 9.01 -0.84
C VAL A 66 1.13 9.22 -1.07
N PRO A 67 0.71 10.34 -1.67
CA PRO A 67 -0.68 10.58 -2.02
C PRO A 67 -1.20 9.48 -2.94
N HIS A 68 -2.47 9.11 -2.77
CA HIS A 68 -3.10 7.98 -3.47
C HIS A 68 -2.86 8.02 -4.99
N HIS A 69 -3.04 9.20 -5.61
CA HIS A 69 -2.82 9.43 -7.04
C HIS A 69 -1.42 9.04 -7.53
N TYR A 70 -0.38 9.26 -6.72
CA TYR A 70 1.01 8.98 -7.09
C TYR A 70 1.48 7.57 -6.72
N ARG A 71 0.81 6.85 -5.82
CA ARG A 71 1.24 5.53 -5.30
C ARG A 71 1.67 4.57 -6.40
N ARG A 72 0.82 4.38 -7.42
CA ARG A 72 1.12 3.45 -8.54
C ARG A 72 2.42 3.78 -9.25
N ARG A 73 2.69 5.07 -9.51
CA ARG A 73 3.88 5.55 -10.22
C ARG A 73 5.12 5.41 -9.33
N VAL A 74 5.01 5.86 -8.08
CA VAL A 74 6.08 5.85 -7.09
C VAL A 74 6.53 4.43 -6.78
N TRP A 75 5.60 3.53 -6.46
CA TRP A 75 5.95 2.13 -6.16
C TRP A 75 6.54 1.41 -7.36
N ARG A 76 6.00 1.64 -8.56
CA ARG A 76 6.59 1.11 -9.80
C ARG A 76 8.02 1.61 -9.99
N TRP A 77 8.25 2.91 -9.81
CA TRP A 77 9.58 3.50 -9.95
C TRP A 77 10.57 2.93 -8.93
N ILE A 78 10.16 2.76 -7.66
CA ILE A 78 11.00 2.17 -6.61
C ILE A 78 11.38 0.73 -6.98
N VAL A 79 10.40 -0.11 -7.34
CA VAL A 79 10.64 -1.50 -7.72
C VAL A 79 11.55 -1.57 -8.95
N TRP A 80 11.27 -0.77 -9.98
CA TRP A 80 12.07 -0.75 -11.20
C TRP A 80 13.51 -0.31 -10.93
N SER A 81 13.71 0.76 -10.17
CA SER A 81 15.05 1.28 -9.82
C SER A 81 15.89 0.26 -9.07
N ARG A 82 15.27 -0.62 -8.27
CA ARG A 82 15.96 -1.67 -7.51
C ARG A 82 16.18 -2.96 -8.29
N THR A 83 15.32 -3.26 -9.27
CA THR A 83 15.30 -4.56 -9.96
C THR A 83 15.73 -4.47 -11.42
N ARG A 84 16.04 -3.28 -11.95
CA ARG A 84 16.38 -3.06 -13.37
C ARG A 84 17.45 -4.03 -13.88
N SER A 85 18.60 -4.09 -13.21
CA SER A 85 19.73 -4.95 -13.63
C SER A 85 19.36 -6.44 -13.62
N LEU A 86 18.59 -6.88 -12.62
CA LEU A 86 18.10 -8.25 -12.55
C LEU A 86 17.16 -8.57 -13.71
N ARG A 87 16.25 -7.64 -14.05
CA ARG A 87 15.30 -7.80 -15.16
C ARG A 87 16.01 -7.82 -16.52
N GLU A 88 17.05 -7.01 -16.69
CA GLU A 88 17.88 -7.00 -17.91
C GLU A 88 18.66 -8.32 -18.05
N ARG A 89 19.18 -8.87 -16.95
CA ARG A 89 19.88 -10.17 -16.95
C ARG A 89 18.95 -11.36 -17.13
N GLN A 90 17.71 -11.28 -16.65
CA GLN A 90 16.76 -12.39 -16.67
C GLN A 90 15.35 -11.92 -17.08
N PRO A 91 15.14 -11.58 -18.37
CA PRO A 91 13.89 -10.99 -18.86
C PRO A 91 12.66 -11.92 -18.73
N HIS A 92 12.88 -13.24 -18.67
CA HIS A 92 11.82 -14.27 -18.59
C HIS A 92 11.68 -14.91 -17.20
N TRP A 93 12.38 -14.38 -16.19
CA TRP A 93 12.45 -15.00 -14.86
C TRP A 93 11.08 -15.24 -14.23
N TYR A 94 10.19 -14.24 -14.30
CA TYR A 94 8.85 -14.36 -13.74
C TYR A 94 8.03 -15.47 -14.41
N GLN A 95 8.07 -15.54 -15.75
CA GLN A 95 7.37 -16.58 -16.50
C GLN A 95 7.90 -17.96 -16.15
N GLN A 96 9.23 -18.11 -16.03
CA GLN A 96 9.87 -19.37 -15.64
C GLN A 96 9.46 -19.81 -14.23
N ILE A 97 9.46 -18.91 -13.24
CA ILE A 97 9.00 -19.24 -11.89
C ILE A 97 7.51 -19.63 -11.92
N CYS A 98 6.65 -18.87 -12.59
CA CYS A 98 5.23 -19.21 -12.70
C CYS A 98 4.98 -20.58 -13.34
N PHE A 99 5.78 -20.95 -14.34
CA PHE A 99 5.69 -22.26 -14.98
C PHE A 99 6.12 -23.36 -14.00
N ARG A 100 7.29 -23.21 -13.37
CA ARG A 100 7.82 -24.19 -12.41
C ARG A 100 6.92 -24.34 -11.18
N SER A 101 6.32 -23.25 -10.69
CA SER A 101 5.45 -23.29 -9.51
C SER A 101 4.16 -24.07 -9.78
N GLN A 102 3.63 -24.04 -11.01
CA GLN A 102 2.44 -24.84 -11.36
C GLN A 102 2.71 -26.34 -11.22
N ALA A 103 3.90 -26.80 -11.61
CA ALA A 103 4.29 -28.20 -11.48
C ALA A 103 4.77 -28.58 -10.06
N ALA A 104 5.47 -27.68 -9.38
CA ALA A 104 6.13 -27.99 -8.11
C ALA A 104 5.29 -27.70 -6.85
N SER A 105 4.19 -26.94 -6.97
CA SER A 105 3.38 -26.57 -5.81
C SER A 105 2.49 -27.73 -5.32
N THR A 106 2.41 -27.90 -4.01
CA THR A 106 1.45 -28.84 -3.41
C THR A 106 0.03 -28.32 -3.62
N ARG A 107 -0.90 -29.22 -4.00
CA ARG A 107 -2.33 -28.89 -4.17
C ARG A 107 -2.91 -28.12 -2.98
N ARG A 108 -2.51 -28.49 -1.75
CA ARG A 108 -2.92 -27.82 -0.50
C ARG A 108 -2.57 -26.33 -0.47
N VAL A 109 -1.35 -25.96 -0.85
CA VAL A 109 -0.90 -24.55 -0.84
C VAL A 109 -1.67 -23.74 -1.87
N SER A 110 -1.84 -24.27 -3.08
CA SER A 110 -2.60 -23.61 -4.15
C SER A 110 -4.06 -23.37 -3.75
N GLN A 111 -4.71 -24.36 -3.12
CA GLN A 111 -6.08 -24.25 -2.62
C GLN A 111 -6.21 -23.26 -1.46
N GLN A 112 -5.25 -23.25 -0.53
CA GLN A 112 -5.26 -22.29 0.57
C GLN A 112 -5.17 -20.84 0.06
N ILE A 113 -4.29 -20.57 -0.90
CA ILE A 113 -4.17 -19.24 -1.52
C ILE A 113 -5.51 -18.82 -2.14
N TRP A 114 -6.18 -19.73 -2.86
CA TRP A 114 -7.49 -19.46 -3.45
C TRP A 114 -8.54 -19.10 -2.40
N LEU A 115 -8.69 -19.94 -1.37
CA LEU A 115 -9.64 -19.72 -0.28
C LEU A 115 -9.38 -18.38 0.42
N ASP A 116 -8.11 -18.11 0.74
CA ASP A 116 -7.75 -16.87 1.42
C ASP A 116 -8.04 -15.67 0.51
N LEU A 117 -7.78 -15.72 -0.80
CA LEU A 117 -8.10 -14.61 -1.71
C LEU A 117 -9.61 -14.37 -1.81
N GLU A 118 -10.41 -15.43 -1.90
CA GLU A 118 -11.88 -15.33 -1.98
C GLU A 118 -12.52 -14.82 -0.69
N THR A 119 -11.95 -15.14 0.46
CA THR A 119 -12.43 -14.65 1.77
C THR A 119 -11.98 -13.22 2.02
N THR A 120 -10.71 -12.92 1.71
CA THR A 120 -10.05 -11.63 1.93
C THR A 120 -10.57 -10.53 1.00
N LEU A 121 -10.95 -10.86 -0.24
CA LEU A 121 -11.31 -9.86 -1.27
C LEU A 121 -12.83 -9.72 -1.49
N ARG A 122 -13.65 -10.51 -0.80
CA ARG A 122 -15.12 -10.54 -0.97
C ARG A 122 -15.80 -9.18 -0.81
N GLY A 123 -15.26 -8.31 0.04
CA GLY A 123 -15.79 -6.97 0.31
C GLY A 123 -15.08 -5.81 -0.41
N ASN A 124 -14.03 -6.07 -1.19
CA ASN A 124 -13.29 -5.00 -1.85
C ASN A 124 -13.92 -4.68 -3.21
N ARG A 125 -14.45 -3.46 -3.37
CA ARG A 125 -15.06 -2.96 -4.62
C ARG A 125 -14.18 -3.09 -5.87
N HIS A 126 -12.85 -3.08 -5.73
CA HIS A 126 -11.91 -3.29 -6.84
C HIS A 126 -11.76 -4.76 -7.23
N PHE A 127 -12.26 -5.67 -6.38
CA PHE A 127 -12.25 -7.12 -6.53
C PHE A 127 -13.66 -7.73 -6.46
N SER A 128 -14.71 -6.92 -6.56
CA SER A 128 -16.05 -7.34 -6.97
C SER A 128 -16.13 -7.30 -8.50
N PHE A 129 -16.91 -8.21 -9.11
CA PHE A 129 -17.00 -8.49 -10.56
C PHE A 129 -16.68 -7.30 -11.51
N PRO A 130 -15.80 -7.43 -12.54
CA PRO A 130 -15.25 -8.63 -13.18
C PRO A 130 -13.87 -9.06 -12.62
N ALA A 131 -13.78 -9.16 -11.30
CA ALA A 131 -12.57 -9.44 -10.53
C ALA A 131 -11.90 -10.81 -10.68
N LYS A 132 -12.45 -11.74 -11.48
CA LYS A 132 -11.84 -13.07 -11.67
C LYS A 132 -10.42 -12.97 -12.26
N ARG A 133 -10.10 -11.94 -13.06
CA ARG A 133 -8.76 -11.76 -13.63
C ARG A 133 -7.74 -11.33 -12.59
N ALA A 134 -8.07 -10.34 -11.75
CA ALA A 134 -7.17 -9.83 -10.72
C ALA A 134 -6.89 -10.90 -9.66
N VAL A 135 -7.92 -11.63 -9.22
CA VAL A 135 -7.76 -12.75 -8.28
C VAL A 135 -6.84 -13.84 -8.86
N ARG A 136 -7.03 -14.23 -10.13
CA ARG A 136 -6.12 -15.19 -10.80
C ARG A 136 -4.68 -14.68 -10.89
N GLN A 137 -4.48 -13.37 -11.12
CA GLN A 137 -3.14 -12.78 -11.16
C GLN A 137 -2.48 -12.83 -9.78
N LEU A 138 -3.22 -12.50 -8.72
CA LEU A 138 -2.74 -12.58 -7.35
C LEU A 138 -2.41 -14.02 -6.96
N HIS A 139 -3.27 -14.97 -7.28
CA HIS A 139 -3.03 -16.39 -7.06
C HIS A 139 -1.71 -16.84 -7.70
N ARG A 140 -1.50 -16.50 -8.98
CA ARG A 140 -0.26 -16.82 -9.71
C ARG A 140 0.98 -16.21 -9.05
N ILE A 141 0.91 -14.95 -8.61
CA ILE A 141 2.03 -14.26 -7.96
C ILE A 141 2.37 -14.92 -6.62
N LEU A 142 1.36 -15.20 -5.79
CA LEU A 142 1.55 -15.80 -4.46
C LEU A 142 2.08 -17.24 -4.55
N LEU A 143 1.57 -18.01 -5.52
CA LEU A 143 2.05 -19.38 -5.77
C LEU A 143 3.50 -19.39 -6.27
N ALA A 144 3.83 -18.49 -7.20
CA ALA A 144 5.20 -18.31 -7.67
C ALA A 144 6.15 -17.91 -6.53
N PHE A 145 5.71 -16.99 -5.67
CA PHE A 145 6.48 -16.55 -4.52
C PHE A 145 6.74 -17.67 -3.51
N SER A 146 5.73 -18.45 -3.15
CA SER A 146 5.86 -19.54 -2.17
C SER A 146 6.78 -20.66 -2.66
N CYS A 147 6.75 -20.97 -3.95
CA CYS A 147 7.68 -21.92 -4.56
C CYS A 147 9.10 -21.38 -4.71
N HIS A 148 9.25 -20.08 -4.99
CA HIS A 148 10.56 -19.45 -5.13
C HIS A 148 11.28 -19.34 -3.78
N ASN A 149 10.56 -18.95 -2.73
CA ASN A 149 11.11 -18.78 -1.38
C ASN A 149 10.61 -19.87 -0.42
N ARG A 150 11.09 -21.10 -0.62
CA ARG A 150 10.58 -22.29 0.09
C ARG A 150 10.73 -22.25 1.61
N SER A 151 11.71 -21.52 2.14
CA SER A 151 11.90 -21.37 3.59
C SER A 151 10.77 -20.56 4.23
N VAL A 152 10.18 -19.62 3.50
CA VAL A 152 9.01 -18.84 3.94
C VAL A 152 7.71 -19.56 3.54
N GLY A 153 7.67 -20.09 2.32
CA GLY A 153 6.47 -20.71 1.74
C GLY A 153 5.32 -19.70 1.59
N TYR A 154 4.09 -20.20 1.68
CA TYR A 154 2.90 -19.36 1.75
C TYR A 154 2.39 -19.32 3.19
N CYS A 155 2.21 -18.11 3.72
CA CYS A 155 1.53 -17.89 5.00
C CYS A 155 0.32 -16.97 4.80
N GLN A 156 -0.76 -17.19 5.57
CA GLN A 156 -2.02 -16.45 5.43
C GLN A 156 -1.85 -14.93 5.57
N GLY A 157 -0.81 -14.48 6.28
CA GLY A 157 -0.47 -13.06 6.41
C GLY A 157 -0.16 -12.37 5.07
N LEU A 158 0.29 -13.10 4.05
CA LEU A 158 0.59 -12.55 2.72
C LEU A 158 -0.64 -11.92 2.06
N ASN A 159 -1.82 -12.49 2.30
CA ASN A 159 -3.06 -11.99 1.71
C ASN A 159 -3.55 -10.68 2.32
N ARG A 160 -3.17 -10.38 3.58
CA ARG A 160 -3.51 -9.11 4.22
C ARG A 160 -2.80 -7.91 3.58
N TYR A 161 -1.59 -8.08 3.04
CA TYR A 161 -0.89 -7.00 2.33
C TYR A 161 -1.60 -6.64 1.02
N ILE A 162 -2.25 -7.62 0.39
CA ILE A 162 -2.92 -7.45 -0.89
C ILE A 162 -4.23 -6.65 -0.75
N GLN A 163 -4.91 -6.74 0.40
CA GLN A 163 -6.13 -5.95 0.67
C GLN A 163 -5.90 -4.43 0.66
N ARG A 164 -4.69 -4.00 1.03
CA ARG A 164 -4.34 -2.58 1.21
C ARG A 164 -3.86 -1.91 -0.08
N LEU A 165 -3.82 -2.65 -1.19
CA LEU A 165 -3.54 -2.15 -2.54
C LEU A 165 -4.82 -1.65 -3.21
#